data_AF-A0A924NJG3-F1
#
_entry.id   AF-A0A924NJG3-F1
#
_cell.length_a   1.000
_cell.length_b   1.000
_cell.length_c   1.000
_cell.angle_alpha   90.00
_cell.angle_beta   90.00
_cell.angle_gamma   90.00
#
_symmetry.space_group_name_H-M   'P 1'
#
loop_
_entity.id
_entity.type
_entity.pdbx_description
1 polymer ?
#
loop_
_entity_poly.entity_id
_entity_poly.type
_entity_poly.pdbx_seq_one_letter_code
_entity_poly.pdbx_strand_id
1 'polypeptide(L)'
;MFVELNDLPEGDPRRARLRDELVEIHLPLVEYLARRFRNRGEPLDDLVQVATVGLIKSVDRFDLERAVEFSTYATPTIVGEIKRHFRDKGWAIRVPRRLQELKLSLTKATSALTQKNGRTTTVAELAQHLGLTEEEILEAMESANPYSAVTLDAPDGGDDDSPAVADSLGMVDD
;
A
#
# COMPACT_ATOMS: atom_id res chain seq x y z
N MET A 1 -9.93 25.47 -12.93
CA MET A 1 -9.43 25.39 -11.55
C MET A 1 -7.93 25.16 -11.46
N PHE A 2 -7.34 24.02 -11.85
CA PHE A 2 -5.87 23.89 -11.79
C PHE A 2 -5.13 24.90 -12.67
N VAL A 3 -5.60 25.10 -13.92
CA VAL A 3 -5.07 26.14 -14.83
C VAL A 3 -5.15 27.52 -14.18
N GLU A 4 -6.32 27.86 -13.64
CA GLU A 4 -6.56 29.13 -12.95
C GLU A 4 -5.65 29.30 -11.71
N LEU A 5 -5.46 28.24 -10.91
CA LEU A 5 -4.55 28.27 -9.77
C LEU A 5 -3.10 28.50 -10.20
N ASN A 6 -2.69 27.94 -11.35
CA ASN A 6 -1.35 28.14 -11.91
C ASN A 6 -1.11 29.56 -12.41
N ASP A 7 -2.13 30.17 -13.03
CA ASP A 7 -2.02 31.50 -13.63
C ASP A 7 -2.07 32.66 -12.61
N LEU A 8 -2.47 32.39 -11.37
CA LEU A 8 -2.54 33.41 -10.32
C LEU A 8 -1.15 33.76 -9.77
N PRO A 9 -0.85 35.04 -9.48
CA PRO A 9 0.42 35.43 -8.85
C PRO A 9 0.61 34.79 -7.46
N GLU A 10 1.85 34.51 -7.10
CA GLU A 10 2.19 34.08 -5.75
C GLU A 10 1.73 35.12 -4.71
N GLY A 11 1.00 34.67 -3.69
CA GLY A 11 0.39 35.54 -2.67
C GLY A 11 -1.01 36.08 -2.97
N ASP A 12 -1.61 35.80 -4.15
CA ASP A 12 -3.00 36.18 -4.42
C ASP A 12 -3.97 35.43 -3.48
N PRO A 13 -4.85 36.13 -2.73
CA PRO A 13 -5.76 35.51 -1.77
C PRO A 13 -6.76 34.53 -2.40
N ARG A 14 -6.99 34.61 -3.72
CA ARG A 14 -7.83 33.66 -4.46
C ARG A 14 -7.17 32.29 -4.59
N ARG A 15 -5.83 32.19 -4.52
CA ARG A 15 -5.12 30.90 -4.57
C ARG A 15 -5.54 29.99 -3.44
N ALA A 16 -5.66 30.53 -2.23
CA ALA A 16 -6.10 29.77 -1.06
C ALA A 16 -7.50 29.20 -1.26
N ARG A 17 -8.44 30.02 -1.73
CA ARG A 17 -9.82 29.58 -1.98
C ARG A 17 -9.92 28.50 -3.06
N LEU A 18 -9.24 28.70 -4.19
CA LEU A 18 -9.23 27.72 -5.29
C LEU A 18 -8.57 26.41 -4.88
N ARG A 19 -7.51 26.49 -4.06
CA ARG A 19 -6.86 25.31 -3.49
C ARG A 19 -7.82 24.52 -2.60
N ASP A 20 -8.53 25.21 -1.70
CA ASP A 20 -9.48 24.56 -0.80
C ASP A 20 -10.63 23.90 -1.59
N GLU A 21 -11.16 24.58 -2.61
CA GLU A 21 -12.20 24.03 -3.49
C GLU A 21 -11.67 22.82 -4.30
N LEU A 22 -10.43 22.87 -4.80
CA LEU A 22 -9.79 21.73 -5.45
C LEU A 22 -9.63 20.53 -4.50
N VAL A 23 -9.31 20.77 -3.23
CA VAL A 23 -9.26 19.72 -2.21
C VAL A 23 -10.65 19.13 -1.99
N GLU A 24 -11.67 19.96 -1.80
CA GLU A 24 -13.06 19.51 -1.59
C GLU A 24 -13.58 18.64 -2.74
N ILE A 25 -13.34 19.06 -3.98
CA ILE A 25 -13.75 18.31 -5.19
C ILE A 25 -13.14 16.90 -5.22
N HIS A 26 -11.93 16.73 -4.67
CA HIS A 26 -11.21 15.47 -4.71
C HIS A 26 -11.30 14.66 -3.40
N LEU A 27 -12.05 15.11 -2.40
CA LEU A 27 -12.32 14.31 -1.19
C LEU A 27 -12.92 12.93 -1.49
N PRO A 28 -13.81 12.73 -2.47
CA PRO A 28 -14.31 11.39 -2.80
C PRO A 28 -13.22 10.41 -3.21
N LEU A 29 -12.15 10.88 -3.88
CA LEU A 29 -10.99 10.04 -4.23
C LEU A 29 -10.25 9.61 -2.96
N VAL A 30 -10.09 10.51 -2.00
CA VAL A 30 -9.47 10.23 -0.70
C VAL A 30 -10.26 9.15 0.04
N GLU A 31 -11.58 9.31 0.16
CA GLU A 31 -12.44 8.32 0.81
C GLU A 31 -12.35 6.95 0.12
N TYR A 32 -12.38 6.93 -1.21
CA TYR A 32 -12.26 5.72 -2.01
C TYR A 32 -10.95 4.99 -1.72
N LEU A 33 -9.83 5.71 -1.71
CA LEU A 33 -8.51 5.13 -1.45
C LEU A 33 -8.37 4.68 0.02
N ALA A 34 -8.84 5.47 0.99
CA ALA A 34 -8.80 5.12 2.40
C ALA A 34 -9.63 3.87 2.73
N ARG A 35 -10.79 3.68 2.07
CA ARG A 35 -11.65 2.51 2.26
C ARG A 35 -10.96 1.18 1.97
N ARG A 36 -9.95 1.16 1.09
CA ARG A 36 -9.13 -0.03 0.78
C ARG A 36 -8.18 -0.45 1.92
N PHE A 37 -8.04 0.38 2.95
CA PHE A 37 -7.20 0.15 4.12
C PHE A 37 -8.01 -0.09 5.40
N ARG A 38 -9.35 -0.23 5.29
CA ARG A 38 -10.22 -0.54 6.43
C ARG A 38 -9.83 -1.87 7.09
N ASN A 39 -10.24 -2.04 8.34
CA ASN A 39 -10.01 -3.26 9.13
C ASN A 39 -8.53 -3.61 9.35
N ARG A 40 -7.62 -2.64 9.21
CA ARG A 40 -6.17 -2.81 9.46
C ARG A 40 -5.70 -2.24 10.80
N GLY A 41 -6.63 -2.07 11.74
CA GLY A 41 -6.35 -1.59 13.11
C GLY A 41 -6.46 -0.08 13.30
N GLU A 42 -6.80 0.67 12.26
CA GLU A 42 -6.99 2.13 12.30
C GLU A 42 -8.43 2.49 11.90
N PRO A 43 -9.09 3.44 12.60
CA PRO A 43 -10.40 3.95 12.20
C PRO A 43 -10.39 4.55 10.79
N LEU A 44 -11.48 4.38 10.04
CA LEU A 44 -11.57 4.92 8.67
C LEU A 44 -11.39 6.44 8.66
N ASP A 45 -11.97 7.16 9.62
CA ASP A 45 -11.91 8.62 9.68
C ASP A 45 -10.46 9.13 9.86
N ASP A 46 -9.64 8.38 10.60
CA ASP A 46 -8.22 8.68 10.76
C ASP A 46 -7.44 8.41 9.46
N LEU A 47 -7.77 7.31 8.76
CA LEU A 47 -7.20 7.02 7.44
C LEU A 47 -7.57 8.08 6.40
N VAL A 48 -8.82 8.56 6.42
CA VAL A 48 -9.27 9.66 5.57
C VAL A 48 -8.47 10.92 5.87
N GLN A 49 -8.27 11.29 7.13
CA GLN A 49 -7.46 12.46 7.49
C GLN A 49 -6.03 12.36 6.96
N VAL A 50 -5.37 11.21 7.15
CA VAL A 50 -4.01 10.98 6.63
C VAL A 50 -3.98 11.05 5.11
N ALA A 51 -4.95 10.44 4.44
CA ALA A 51 -5.08 10.44 3.00
C ALA A 51 -5.32 11.87 2.45
N THR A 52 -6.11 12.69 3.16
CA THR A 52 -6.33 14.11 2.86
C THR A 52 -5.04 14.91 2.90
N VAL A 53 -4.10 14.62 3.82
CA VAL A 53 -2.76 15.25 3.80
C VAL A 53 -2.03 14.96 2.48
N GLY A 54 -2.16 13.74 1.95
CA GLY A 54 -1.58 13.38 0.65
C GLY A 54 -2.24 14.08 -0.52
N LEU A 55 -3.57 14.26 -0.47
CA LEU A 55 -4.31 15.04 -1.45
C LEU A 55 -3.84 16.49 -1.45
N ILE A 56 -3.79 17.12 -0.29
CA ILE A 56 -3.33 18.51 -0.12
C ILE A 56 -1.94 18.69 -0.71
N LYS A 57 -0.98 17.83 -0.36
CA LYS A 57 0.37 17.85 -0.93
C LYS A 57 0.38 17.69 -2.45
N SER A 58 -0.57 16.91 -2.98
CA SER A 58 -0.69 16.69 -4.42
C SER A 58 -1.26 17.92 -5.12
N VAL A 59 -2.29 18.57 -4.56
CA VAL A 59 -2.82 19.85 -5.09
C VAL A 59 -1.72 20.92 -5.11
N ASP A 60 -0.93 21.01 -4.05
CA ASP A 60 0.14 22.00 -3.91
C ASP A 60 1.31 21.81 -4.89
N ARG A 61 1.49 20.59 -5.43
CA ARG A 61 2.64 20.22 -6.27
C ARG A 61 2.26 19.76 -7.67
N PHE A 62 0.97 19.79 -8.00
CA PHE A 62 0.51 19.34 -9.29
C PHE A 62 0.96 20.33 -10.36
N ASP A 63 1.62 19.78 -11.36
CA ASP A 63 2.16 20.52 -12.49
C ASP A 63 1.33 20.15 -13.73
N LEU A 64 0.71 21.16 -14.34
CA LEU A 64 -0.14 21.02 -15.52
C LEU A 64 0.64 20.64 -16.78
N GLU A 65 1.95 20.87 -16.81
CA GLU A 65 2.80 20.44 -17.93
C GLU A 65 2.95 18.91 -17.96
N ARG A 66 2.67 18.24 -16.84
CA ARG A 66 2.53 16.78 -16.82
C ARG A 66 1.21 16.43 -17.48
N ALA A 67 1.26 15.92 -18.70
CA ALA A 67 0.11 15.48 -19.49
C ALA A 67 -0.59 14.21 -18.93
N VAL A 68 -0.92 14.22 -17.63
CA VAL A 68 -1.60 13.15 -16.90
C VAL A 68 -2.74 13.74 -16.07
N GLU A 69 -3.77 12.93 -15.83
CA GLU A 69 -4.85 13.33 -14.95
C GLU A 69 -4.37 13.53 -13.50
N PHE A 70 -4.95 14.49 -12.79
CA PHE A 70 -4.61 14.76 -11.39
C PHE A 70 -4.81 13.53 -10.49
N SER A 71 -5.88 12.76 -10.71
CA SER A 71 -6.15 11.51 -9.99
C SER A 71 -4.99 10.51 -10.11
N THR A 72 -4.44 10.37 -11.32
CA THR A 72 -3.28 9.51 -11.62
C THR A 72 -2.04 10.00 -10.90
N TYR A 73 -1.82 11.31 -10.86
CA TYR A 73 -0.69 11.93 -10.16
C TYR A 73 -0.81 11.83 -8.62
N ALA A 74 -2.00 12.07 -8.07
CA ALA A 74 -2.23 12.19 -6.63
C ALA A 74 -2.30 10.82 -5.93
N THR A 75 -2.78 9.78 -6.63
CA THR A 75 -3.00 8.45 -6.05
C THR A 75 -1.76 7.86 -5.37
N PRO A 76 -0.55 7.84 -5.99
CA PRO A 76 0.66 7.34 -5.34
C PRO A 76 1.01 8.10 -4.05
N THR A 77 0.83 9.42 -4.04
CA THR A 77 1.10 10.27 -2.88
C THR A 77 0.13 9.98 -1.75
N ILE A 78 -1.18 9.93 -2.03
CA ILE A 78 -2.23 9.63 -1.05
C ILE A 78 -2.01 8.26 -0.43
N VAL A 79 -1.80 7.22 -1.25
CA VAL A 79 -1.52 5.86 -0.78
C VAL A 79 -0.22 5.81 0.03
N GLY A 80 0.79 6.58 -0.39
CA GLY A 80 2.06 6.70 0.33
C GLY A 80 1.91 7.27 1.74
N GLU A 81 1.09 8.29 1.93
CA GLU A 81 0.80 8.86 3.26
C GLU A 81 0.12 7.84 4.17
N ILE A 82 -0.90 7.12 3.67
CA ILE A 82 -1.58 6.06 4.43
C ILE A 82 -0.59 4.97 4.84
N LYS A 83 0.25 4.50 3.91
CA LYS A 83 1.26 3.48 4.19
C LYS A 83 2.31 3.96 5.21
N ARG A 84 2.73 5.23 5.11
CA ARG A 84 3.66 5.82 6.07
C ARG A 84 3.03 5.91 7.46
N HIS A 85 1.77 6.31 7.57
CA HIS A 85 1.05 6.35 8.85
C HIS A 85 1.04 5.01 9.58
N PHE A 86 0.76 3.91 8.86
CA PHE A 86 0.86 2.56 9.44
C PHE A 86 2.28 2.22 9.90
N ARG A 87 3.30 2.63 9.14
CA ARG A 87 4.71 2.40 9.49
C ARG A 87 5.11 3.16 10.76
N ASP A 88 4.77 4.45 10.83
CA ASP A 88 5.21 5.36 11.90
C ASP A 88 4.52 5.04 13.24
N LYS A 89 3.30 4.50 13.22
CA LYS A 89 2.58 4.04 14.43
C LYS A 89 3.08 2.72 15.02
N GLY A 90 4.18 2.14 14.52
CA GLY A 90 4.82 0.97 15.14
C GLY A 90 4.14 -0.38 14.85
N TRP A 91 3.07 -0.40 14.05
CA TRP A 91 2.61 -1.62 13.39
C TRP A 91 3.33 -1.75 12.05
N ALA A 92 4.59 -2.18 12.07
CA ALA A 92 5.17 -2.84 10.91
C ALA A 92 4.16 -3.90 10.46
N ILE A 93 3.50 -3.65 9.33
CA ILE A 93 2.30 -4.31 8.82
C ILE A 93 2.23 -5.77 9.30
N ARG A 94 1.63 -6.01 10.47
CA ARG A 94 1.34 -7.38 10.88
C ARG A 94 0.13 -7.71 10.07
N VAL A 95 0.36 -8.20 8.85
CA VAL A 95 -0.68 -8.65 7.93
C VAL A 95 -1.67 -9.45 8.79
N PRO A 96 -2.95 -9.01 8.91
CA PRO A 96 -3.92 -9.69 9.74
C PRO A 96 -3.87 -11.20 9.50
N ARG A 97 -3.93 -12.02 10.55
CA ARG A 97 -3.77 -13.48 10.44
C ARG A 97 -4.68 -14.10 9.38
N ARG A 98 -5.92 -13.60 9.26
CA ARG A 98 -6.87 -13.96 8.20
C ARG A 98 -6.30 -13.73 6.79
N LEU A 99 -5.62 -12.61 6.54
CA LEU A 99 -5.01 -12.31 5.24
C LEU A 99 -3.76 -13.17 4.98
N GLN A 100 -3.00 -13.53 6.03
CA GLN A 100 -1.89 -14.49 5.89
C GLN A 100 -2.39 -15.89 5.53
N GLU A 101 -3.44 -16.36 6.22
CA GLU A 101 -4.10 -17.64 5.95
C GLU A 101 -4.74 -17.66 4.56
N LEU A 102 -5.33 -16.53 4.14
CA LEU A 102 -5.90 -16.36 2.81
C LEU A 102 -4.82 -16.37 1.72
N LYS A 103 -3.67 -15.71 1.94
CA LYS A 103 -2.52 -15.74 1.02
C LYS A 103 -1.99 -17.16 0.83
N LEU A 104 -1.85 -17.91 1.92
CA LEU A 104 -1.42 -19.31 1.86
C LEU A 104 -2.43 -20.16 1.08
N SER A 105 -3.72 -19.91 1.30
CA SER A 105 -4.82 -20.59 0.59
C SER A 105 -4.84 -20.24 -0.90
N LEU A 106 -4.60 -18.98 -1.25
CA LEU A 106 -4.47 -18.52 -2.63
C LEU A 106 -3.33 -19.21 -3.36
N THR A 107 -2.14 -19.26 -2.74
CA THR A 107 -0.96 -19.89 -3.35
C THR A 107 -1.24 -21.38 -3.62
N LYS A 108 -1.84 -22.10 -2.65
CA LYS A 108 -2.24 -23.49 -2.80
C LYS A 108 -3.29 -23.67 -3.91
N ALA A 109 -4.32 -22.82 -3.93
CA ALA A 109 -5.39 -22.87 -4.92
C ALA A 109 -4.89 -22.58 -6.34
N THR A 110 -4.04 -21.58 -6.51
CA THR A 110 -3.41 -21.25 -7.80
C THR A 110 -2.57 -22.42 -8.31
N SER A 111 -1.74 -23.02 -7.47
CA SER A 111 -0.94 -24.20 -7.87
C SER A 111 -1.81 -25.39 -8.25
N ALA A 112 -2.84 -25.70 -7.45
CA ALA A 112 -3.75 -26.82 -7.71
C ALA A 112 -4.56 -26.64 -9.00
N LEU A 113 -5.12 -25.44 -9.22
CA LEU A 113 -5.92 -25.14 -10.40
C LEU A 113 -5.06 -25.04 -11.66
N THR A 114 -3.85 -24.48 -11.57
CA THR A 114 -2.92 -24.44 -12.70
C THR A 114 -2.50 -25.84 -13.11
N GLN A 115 -2.21 -26.73 -12.16
CA GLN A 115 -1.87 -28.12 -12.43
C GLN A 115 -3.06 -28.88 -13.04
N LYS A 116 -4.29 -28.65 -12.55
CA LYS A 116 -5.50 -29.31 -13.04
C LYS A 116 -5.90 -28.84 -14.44
N ASN A 117 -5.81 -27.55 -14.71
CA ASN A 117 -6.35 -26.95 -15.93
C ASN A 117 -5.29 -26.81 -17.04
N GLY A 118 -4.00 -26.99 -16.72
CA GLY A 118 -2.90 -26.84 -17.68
C GLY A 118 -2.71 -25.40 -18.18
N ARG A 119 -3.29 -24.42 -17.49
CA ARG A 119 -3.24 -22.99 -17.85
C ARG A 119 -3.30 -22.12 -16.60
N THR A 120 -2.97 -20.84 -16.76
CA THR A 120 -3.08 -19.84 -15.69
C THR A 120 -4.52 -19.78 -15.15
N THR A 121 -4.62 -19.69 -13.83
CA THR A 121 -5.89 -19.60 -13.10
C THR A 121 -6.38 -18.14 -13.06
N THR A 122 -7.67 -17.91 -13.26
CA THR A 122 -8.27 -16.56 -13.19
C THR A 122 -8.73 -16.20 -11.78
N VAL A 123 -8.98 -14.91 -11.53
CA VAL A 123 -9.51 -14.40 -10.25
C VAL A 123 -10.88 -15.02 -9.95
N ALA A 124 -11.77 -15.09 -10.94
CA ALA A 124 -13.09 -15.71 -10.80
C ALA A 124 -13.01 -17.21 -10.43
N GLU A 125 -12.03 -17.94 -11.00
CA GLU A 125 -11.80 -19.34 -10.67
C GLU A 125 -11.29 -19.52 -9.24
N LEU A 126 -10.40 -18.64 -8.77
CA LEU A 126 -9.92 -18.64 -7.38
C LEU A 126 -11.04 -18.28 -6.39
N ALA A 127 -11.84 -17.28 -6.73
CA ALA A 127 -13.01 -16.85 -5.95
C ALA A 127 -13.99 -18.03 -5.76
N GLN A 128 -14.34 -18.69 -6.86
CA GLN A 128 -15.23 -19.86 -6.83
C GLN A 128 -14.62 -21.03 -6.05
N HIS A 129 -13.33 -21.31 -6.21
CA HIS A 129 -12.66 -22.42 -5.54
C HIS A 129 -12.53 -22.21 -4.03
N LEU A 130 -12.29 -20.97 -3.59
CA LEU A 130 -12.11 -20.61 -2.18
C LEU A 130 -13.42 -20.18 -1.49
N GLY A 131 -14.53 -20.07 -2.22
CA GLY A 131 -15.81 -19.62 -1.69
C GLY A 131 -15.81 -18.14 -1.28
N LEU A 132 -15.05 -17.32 -1.98
CA LEU A 132 -14.85 -15.90 -1.70
C LEU A 132 -15.36 -15.04 -2.85
N THR A 133 -15.49 -13.74 -2.60
CA THR A 133 -15.76 -12.77 -3.65
C THR A 133 -14.49 -12.44 -4.43
N GLU A 134 -14.63 -12.04 -5.70
CA GLU A 134 -13.48 -11.58 -6.50
C GLU A 134 -12.78 -10.37 -5.86
N GLU A 135 -13.53 -9.51 -5.17
CA GLU A 135 -12.99 -8.37 -4.44
C GLU A 135 -12.08 -8.82 -3.28
N GLU A 136 -12.48 -9.83 -2.50
CA GLU A 136 -11.63 -10.41 -1.44
C GLU A 136 -10.36 -11.08 -2.01
N ILE A 137 -10.45 -11.71 -3.18
CA ILE A 137 -9.28 -12.30 -3.86
C ILE A 137 -8.31 -11.19 -4.29
N LEU A 138 -8.82 -10.13 -4.91
CA LEU A 138 -8.02 -8.98 -5.33
C LEU A 138 -7.39 -8.26 -4.14
N GLU A 139 -8.14 -8.04 -3.06
CA GLU A 139 -7.61 -7.44 -1.84
C GLU A 139 -6.48 -8.28 -1.24
N ALA A 140 -6.64 -9.61 -1.19
CA ALA A 140 -5.61 -10.51 -0.69
C ALA A 140 -4.35 -10.50 -1.59
N MET A 141 -4.52 -10.44 -2.91
CA MET A 141 -3.41 -10.30 -3.86
C MET A 141 -2.68 -8.95 -3.73
N GLU A 142 -3.40 -7.85 -3.48
CA GLU A 142 -2.81 -6.52 -3.24
C GLU A 142 -2.12 -6.42 -1.87
N SER A 143 -2.68 -7.06 -0.84
CA SER A 143 -2.08 -7.14 0.50
C SER A 143 -0.76 -7.91 0.51
N ALA A 144 -0.54 -8.76 -0.49
CA ALA A 144 0.67 -9.55 -0.63
C ALA A 144 1.90 -8.72 -1.04
N ASN A 145 1.74 -7.43 -1.37
CA ASN A 145 2.87 -6.59 -1.78
C ASN A 145 2.79 -5.16 -1.21
N PRO A 146 3.27 -4.96 0.03
CA PRO A 146 4.15 -3.83 0.26
C PRO A 146 5.24 -4.17 1.29
N TYR A 147 6.45 -4.40 0.76
CA TYR A 147 7.69 -4.59 1.51
C TYR A 147 7.75 -5.93 2.27
N SER A 148 8.49 -6.86 1.67
CA SER A 148 9.33 -7.78 2.44
C SER A 148 10.01 -6.97 3.55
N ALA A 149 9.39 -6.93 4.73
CA ALA A 149 10.15 -6.80 5.95
C ALA A 149 11.08 -8.01 5.88
N VAL A 150 12.34 -7.72 5.56
CA VAL A 150 13.46 -8.64 5.72
C VAL A 150 13.19 -9.41 6.99
N THR A 151 12.95 -10.71 6.84
CA THR A 151 12.88 -11.64 7.95
C THR A 151 14.19 -11.51 8.71
N LEU A 152 14.18 -10.74 9.79
CA LEU A 152 15.30 -10.55 10.72
C LEU A 152 15.02 -11.26 12.05
N ASP A 153 14.03 -12.15 12.07
CA ASP A 153 13.78 -13.10 13.16
C ASP A 153 12.96 -14.29 12.63
N ALA A 154 13.55 -15.06 11.71
CA ALA A 154 13.21 -16.47 11.67
C ALA A 154 14.01 -17.11 12.81
N PRO A 155 13.38 -17.67 13.87
CA PRO A 155 14.10 -18.62 14.70
C PRO A 155 14.52 -19.75 13.76
N ASP A 156 15.82 -19.98 13.73
CA ASP A 156 16.48 -21.01 12.96
C ASP A 156 15.84 -22.36 13.33
N GLY A 157 14.88 -22.79 12.52
CA GLY A 157 14.38 -24.16 12.50
C GLY A 157 15.32 -24.98 11.61
N GLY A 158 16.62 -24.85 11.85
CA GLY A 158 17.66 -25.70 11.32
C GLY A 158 17.83 -26.86 12.28
N ASP A 159 17.47 -28.05 11.79
CA ASP A 159 18.00 -29.30 12.33
C ASP A 159 19.53 -29.21 12.44
N ASP A 160 19.98 -29.88 13.49
CA ASP A 160 21.33 -30.19 13.93
C ASP A 160 22.45 -30.18 12.86
N ASP A 161 23.62 -29.72 13.32
CA ASP A 161 24.96 -29.97 12.76
C ASP A 161 25.51 -28.96 11.71
N SER A 162 25.95 -27.78 12.17
CA SER A 162 27.18 -27.11 11.69
C SER A 162 27.60 -25.94 12.60
N PRO A 163 28.90 -25.75 12.90
CA PRO A 163 29.34 -24.91 14.00
C PRO A 163 29.24 -23.42 13.67
N ALA A 164 28.83 -22.64 14.68
CA ALA A 164 28.88 -21.20 14.68
C ALA A 164 30.30 -20.72 14.36
N VAL A 165 30.44 -19.96 13.26
CA VAL A 165 31.66 -19.18 12.97
C VAL A 165 31.69 -17.95 13.87
N ALA A 166 31.89 -18.20 15.16
CA ALA A 166 32.39 -17.24 16.14
C ALA A 166 33.87 -17.52 16.36
N ASP A 167 34.66 -17.45 15.29
CA ASP A 167 36.10 -17.30 15.42
C ASP A 167 36.73 -16.89 14.08
N SER A 168 37.87 -16.22 14.15
CA SER A 168 38.80 -15.84 13.07
C SER A 168 38.71 -14.40 12.54
N LEU A 169 39.56 -13.59 13.18
CA LEU A 169 40.53 -12.65 12.57
C LEU A 169 40.22 -11.15 12.62
N GLY A 170 40.61 -10.59 13.78
CA GLY A 170 41.10 -9.23 13.91
C GLY A 170 42.10 -9.15 15.06
N MET A 171 43.21 -9.90 14.98
CA MET A 171 44.38 -9.66 15.83
C MET A 171 45.17 -8.47 15.26
N VAL A 172 45.54 -7.58 16.17
CA VAL A 172 46.30 -6.35 15.99
C VAL A 172 47.81 -6.64 16.05
N ASP A 173 48.60 -5.65 15.60
CA ASP A 173 50.06 -5.40 15.76
C ASP A 173 50.95 -5.90 14.60
N ASP A 174 51.87 -5.12 14.01
CA ASP A 174 52.66 -3.95 14.47
C ASP A 174 52.54 -2.66 13.62
#